data_AF-A0A1E3PPX0-F1
#
_entry.id   AF-A0A1E3PPX0-F1
#
_cell.length_a   1.000
_cell.length_b   1.000
_cell.length_c   1.000
_cell.angle_alpha   90.00
_cell.angle_beta   90.00
_cell.angle_gamma   90.00
#
_symmetry.space_group_name_H-M   'P 1'
#
loop_
_entity.id
_entity.type
_entity.pdbx_description
1 polymer ?
#
loop_
_entity_poly.entity_id
_entity_poly.type
_entity_poly.pdbx_seq_one_letter_code
_entity_poly.pdbx_strand_id
1 'polypeptide(L)'
;MTTRPMSPLTPDPQTIVSLVRACAKKPELHIRAWNFIYDLKQSGNHLDRSVMNSMMYLCGRSGDIAFSRAIFNQLCMSKESFPDSETLQGLMKSYSLYTPGQISPILGTELGITLRTNFFTHNVTQFLPGMPPFLPFASDLNATQILAESRAILSWVKDKRPDLINEHVINAYLDIASKLKHTDEFISRWNEETEMPILLQKIKQQEEAVRLRQNNCTAQAAENENSISNVEVINETDEERLIIEEKNRQIGLLLGPRIPRNQFFYSMALQSISDEKYLDFAQTVWDERGKYRKLPAFQKLRSKQKNDSDFAFARSMVSMFARVGHIDEALAIIKSSRRNHDWHIGNVVELYQTLVDIDDFNKIEELKLICRSSRAFDPFMQDKSKR
;
A
#
# COMPACT_ATOMS: atom_id res chain seq x y z
N MET A 1 25.23 22.65 -41.71
CA MET A 1 26.05 21.48 -41.32
C MET A 1 25.78 21.22 -39.85
N THR A 2 25.02 20.18 -39.52
CA THR A 2 24.80 19.76 -38.13
C THR A 2 25.97 18.86 -37.73
N THR A 3 26.79 19.34 -36.81
CA THR A 3 27.89 18.59 -36.19
C THR A 3 27.32 17.48 -35.32
N ARG A 4 26.93 16.35 -35.93
CA ARG A 4 26.70 15.12 -35.17
C ARG A 4 28.07 14.52 -34.83
N PRO A 5 28.35 14.24 -33.55
CA PRO A 5 29.62 13.63 -33.15
C PRO A 5 29.81 12.28 -33.88
N MET A 6 31.06 12.01 -34.31
CA MET A 6 31.45 10.83 -35.10
C MET A 6 31.35 9.50 -34.32
N SER A 7 30.85 9.53 -33.08
CA SER A 7 30.48 8.35 -32.32
C SER A 7 29.19 8.68 -31.56
N PRO A 8 28.05 8.02 -31.86
CA PRO A 8 26.85 8.22 -31.08
C PRO A 8 27.13 7.78 -29.65
N LEU A 9 26.89 8.67 -28.69
CA LEU A 9 27.02 8.35 -27.27
C LEU A 9 26.12 7.14 -26.95
N THR A 10 26.70 6.05 -26.47
CA THR A 10 25.95 4.91 -25.99
C THR A 10 25.39 5.26 -24.60
N PRO A 11 24.08 5.10 -24.37
CA PRO A 11 23.50 5.34 -23.05
C PRO A 11 24.17 4.45 -22.01
N ASP A 12 24.62 5.05 -20.91
CA ASP A 12 25.14 4.31 -19.77
C ASP A 12 23.98 3.65 -18.97
N PRO A 13 24.27 2.69 -18.06
CA PRO A 13 23.24 2.02 -17.27
C PRO A 13 22.34 2.99 -16.49
N GLN A 14 22.88 4.10 -16.00
CA GLN A 14 22.13 5.09 -15.23
C GLN A 14 21.12 5.87 -16.10
N THR A 15 21.50 6.16 -17.35
CA THR A 15 20.60 6.74 -18.35
C THR A 15 19.47 5.78 -18.66
N ILE A 16 19.78 4.50 -18.84
CA ILE A 16 18.76 3.45 -19.08
C ILE A 16 17.79 3.34 -17.90
N VAL A 17 18.29 3.28 -16.65
CA VAL A 17 17.45 3.29 -15.43
C VAL A 17 16.49 4.48 -15.41
N SER A 18 16.98 5.67 -15.73
CA SER A 18 16.18 6.90 -15.75
C SER A 18 15.10 6.85 -16.84
N LEU A 19 15.45 6.38 -18.04
CA LEU A 19 14.51 6.20 -19.16
C LEU A 19 13.44 5.17 -18.83
N VAL A 20 13.82 4.02 -18.28
CA VAL A 20 12.89 2.96 -17.87
C VAL A 20 11.90 3.49 -16.83
N ARG A 21 12.38 4.17 -15.78
CA ARG A 21 11.51 4.75 -14.75
C ARG A 21 10.57 5.83 -15.30
N ALA A 22 11.02 6.61 -16.29
CA ALA A 22 10.17 7.60 -16.96
C ALA A 22 9.09 6.92 -17.82
N CYS A 23 9.47 5.93 -18.64
CA CYS A 23 8.55 5.17 -19.48
C CYS A 23 7.54 4.37 -18.66
N ALA A 24 7.94 3.78 -17.53
CA ALA A 24 7.06 3.02 -16.63
C ALA A 24 5.89 3.84 -16.06
N LYS A 25 5.94 5.18 -16.14
CA LYS A 25 4.82 6.03 -15.71
C LYS A 25 3.62 5.97 -16.65
N LYS A 26 3.81 5.61 -17.93
CA LYS A 26 2.77 5.60 -18.97
C LYS A 26 2.64 4.20 -19.58
N PRO A 27 1.44 3.56 -19.54
CA PRO A 27 1.23 2.23 -20.11
C PRO A 27 1.69 2.08 -21.56
N GLU A 28 1.46 3.10 -22.40
CA GLU A 28 1.84 3.08 -23.83
C GLU A 28 3.36 2.93 -24.06
N LEU A 29 4.18 3.27 -23.07
CA LEU A 29 5.65 3.26 -23.18
C LEU A 29 6.29 2.04 -22.51
N HIS A 30 5.52 1.11 -21.95
CA HIS A 30 6.06 -0.05 -21.23
C HIS A 30 6.92 -0.94 -22.14
N ILE A 31 6.49 -1.20 -23.38
CA ILE A 31 7.28 -1.97 -24.35
C ILE A 31 8.61 -1.27 -24.65
N ARG A 32 8.59 0.06 -24.77
CA ARG A 32 9.81 0.85 -25.01
C ARG A 32 10.78 0.78 -23.83
N ALA A 33 10.26 0.76 -22.60
CA ALA A 33 11.10 0.59 -21.40
C ALA A 33 11.84 -0.75 -21.44
N TRP A 34 11.16 -1.82 -21.82
CA TRP A 34 11.75 -3.14 -21.96
C TRP A 34 12.78 -3.23 -23.09
N ASN A 35 12.56 -2.54 -24.22
CA ASN A 35 13.57 -2.43 -25.28
C ASN A 35 14.87 -1.82 -24.75
N PHE A 36 14.80 -0.75 -23.94
CA PHE A 36 16.01 -0.16 -23.35
C PHE A 36 16.80 -1.15 -22.47
N ILE A 37 16.10 -1.99 -21.71
CA ILE A 37 16.73 -3.04 -20.89
C ILE A 37 17.36 -4.13 -21.77
N TYR A 38 16.65 -4.52 -22.83
CA TYR A 38 17.15 -5.49 -23.79
C TYR A 38 18.42 -4.99 -24.51
N ASP A 39 18.40 -3.76 -25.01
CA ASP A 39 19.54 -3.12 -25.68
C ASP A 39 20.75 -3.02 -24.74
N LEU A 40 20.52 -2.67 -23.47
CA LEU A 40 21.57 -2.66 -22.45
C LEU A 40 22.20 -4.05 -22.31
N LYS A 41 21.40 -5.12 -22.26
CA LYS A 41 21.94 -6.48 -22.15
C LYS A 41 22.69 -6.92 -23.42
N GLN A 42 22.18 -6.58 -24.61
CA GLN A 42 22.83 -6.90 -25.88
C GLN A 42 24.18 -6.19 -26.05
N SER A 43 24.35 -5.01 -25.46
CA SER A 43 25.64 -4.31 -25.42
C SER A 43 26.69 -4.96 -24.51
N GLY A 44 26.39 -6.13 -23.91
CA GLY A 44 27.31 -6.86 -23.04
C GLY A 44 27.37 -6.34 -21.61
N ASN A 45 26.57 -5.32 -21.28
CA ASN A 45 26.52 -4.78 -19.92
C ASN A 45 25.80 -5.75 -18.96
N HIS A 46 26.31 -5.82 -17.73
CA HIS A 46 25.67 -6.57 -16.66
C HIS A 46 24.43 -5.83 -16.14
N LEU A 47 23.38 -6.58 -15.79
CA LEU A 47 22.25 -6.02 -15.09
C LEU A 47 22.61 -5.86 -13.62
N ASP A 48 23.00 -4.64 -13.24
CA ASP A 48 23.22 -4.31 -11.85
C ASP A 48 21.89 -4.25 -11.06
N ARG A 49 22.01 -4.08 -9.75
CA ARG A 49 20.86 -3.95 -8.85
C ARG A 49 19.94 -2.78 -9.21
N SER A 50 20.48 -1.67 -9.71
CA SER A 50 19.71 -0.47 -10.06
C SER A 50 18.79 -0.74 -11.26
N VAL A 51 19.30 -1.44 -12.26
CA VAL A 51 18.54 -1.88 -13.43
C VAL A 51 17.48 -2.90 -13.00
N MET A 52 17.83 -3.89 -12.17
CA MET A 52 16.88 -4.88 -11.66
C MET A 52 15.74 -4.23 -10.84
N ASN A 53 16.04 -3.25 -9.99
CA ASN A 53 15.01 -2.47 -9.29
C ASN A 53 14.13 -1.68 -10.25
N SER A 54 14.68 -1.17 -11.35
CA SER A 54 13.91 -0.46 -12.38
C SER A 54 13.02 -1.41 -13.19
N MET A 55 13.48 -2.62 -13.47
CA MET A 55 12.67 -3.70 -14.06
C MET A 55 11.53 -4.08 -13.11
N MET A 56 11.80 -4.22 -11.81
CA MET A 56 10.79 -4.52 -10.80
C MET A 56 9.76 -3.39 -10.69
N TYR A 57 10.21 -2.14 -10.71
CA TYR A 57 9.33 -0.97 -10.74
C TYR A 57 8.44 -0.98 -11.98
N LEU A 58 8.98 -1.31 -13.17
CA LEU A 58 8.20 -1.46 -14.39
C LEU A 58 7.15 -2.57 -14.26
N CYS A 59 7.53 -3.74 -13.74
CA CYS A 59 6.59 -4.85 -13.49
C CYS A 59 5.47 -4.45 -12.53
N GLY A 60 5.80 -3.72 -11.46
CA GLY A 60 4.82 -3.19 -10.51
C GLY A 60 3.90 -2.11 -11.08
N ARG A 61 4.23 -1.54 -12.24
CA ARG A 61 3.38 -0.57 -12.98
C ARG A 61 2.58 -1.23 -14.09
N SER A 62 3.07 -2.33 -14.66
CA SER A 62 2.39 -3.09 -15.70
C SER A 62 1.52 -4.23 -15.18
N GLY A 63 1.66 -4.62 -13.90
CA GLY A 63 0.99 -5.80 -13.34
C GLY A 63 1.60 -7.12 -13.80
N ASP A 64 2.88 -7.13 -14.21
CA ASP A 64 3.52 -8.33 -14.74
C ASP A 64 4.04 -9.23 -13.62
N ILE A 65 3.17 -10.12 -13.14
CA ILE A 65 3.44 -11.00 -12.02
C ILE A 65 4.54 -12.01 -12.37
N ALA A 66 4.47 -12.63 -13.54
CA ALA A 66 5.43 -13.65 -13.97
C ALA A 66 6.85 -13.10 -13.97
N PHE A 67 7.07 -11.95 -14.62
CA PHE A 67 8.38 -11.29 -14.62
C PHE A 67 8.78 -10.82 -13.22
N SER A 68 7.88 -10.22 -12.45
CA SER A 68 8.21 -9.76 -11.09
C SER A 68 8.67 -10.91 -10.18
N ARG A 69 8.03 -12.08 -10.24
CA ARG A 69 8.46 -13.28 -9.50
C ARG A 69 9.83 -13.74 -9.93
N ALA A 70 10.08 -13.80 -11.23
CA ALA A 70 11.34 -14.30 -11.77
C ALA A 70 12.51 -13.38 -11.40
N ILE A 71 12.32 -12.05 -11.50
CA ILE A 71 13.29 -11.04 -11.05
C ILE A 71 13.52 -11.16 -9.53
N PHE A 72 12.46 -11.26 -8.73
CA PHE A 72 12.57 -11.35 -7.28
C PHE A 72 13.32 -12.62 -6.84
N ASN A 73 13.01 -13.76 -7.47
CA ASN A 73 13.75 -15.01 -7.26
C ASN A 73 15.22 -14.86 -7.63
N GLN A 74 15.52 -14.32 -8.81
CA GLN A 74 16.91 -14.12 -9.23
C GLN A 74 17.70 -13.26 -8.24
N LEU A 75 17.08 -12.19 -7.71
CA LEU A 75 17.70 -11.35 -6.69
C LEU A 75 17.95 -12.12 -5.38
N CYS A 76 17.05 -13.03 -4.99
CA CYS A 76 17.23 -13.88 -3.81
C CYS A 76 18.38 -14.90 -3.94
N MET A 77 18.81 -15.24 -5.15
CA MET A 77 19.89 -16.22 -5.38
C MET A 77 21.28 -15.72 -4.96
N SER A 78 21.51 -14.42 -4.93
CA SER A 78 22.80 -13.84 -4.52
C SER A 78 22.63 -12.88 -3.34
N LYS A 79 23.53 -13.02 -2.35
CA LYS A 79 23.55 -12.17 -1.16
C LYS A 79 23.84 -10.70 -1.51
N GLU A 80 24.65 -10.45 -2.53
CA GLU A 80 25.04 -9.09 -2.96
C GLU A 80 23.89 -8.35 -3.65
N SER A 81 23.06 -9.09 -4.38
CA SER A 81 21.89 -8.57 -5.10
C SER A 81 20.58 -8.82 -4.36
N PHE A 82 20.62 -9.17 -3.07
CA PHE A 82 19.41 -9.53 -2.34
C PHE A 82 18.36 -8.40 -2.40
N PRO A 83 17.05 -8.72 -2.55
CA PRO A 83 16.00 -7.72 -2.67
C PRO A 83 16.02 -6.67 -1.55
N ASP A 84 15.64 -5.44 -1.90
CA ASP A 84 15.33 -4.40 -0.91
C ASP A 84 13.82 -4.13 -0.81
N SER A 85 13.46 -3.17 0.04
CA SER A 85 12.08 -2.72 0.19
C SER A 85 11.48 -2.18 -1.11
N GLU A 86 12.27 -1.57 -2.01
CA GLU A 86 11.77 -1.08 -3.30
C GLU A 86 11.42 -2.28 -4.20
N THR A 87 12.30 -3.28 -4.24
CA THR A 87 12.05 -4.53 -4.96
C THR A 87 10.78 -5.22 -4.45
N LEU A 88 10.66 -5.39 -3.13
CA LEU A 88 9.50 -6.04 -2.50
C LEU A 88 8.21 -5.24 -2.71
N GLN A 89 8.28 -3.91 -2.65
CA GLN A 89 7.13 -3.05 -2.96
C GLN A 89 6.69 -3.24 -4.42
N GLY A 90 7.63 -3.30 -5.36
CA GLY A 90 7.33 -3.52 -6.78
C GLY A 90 6.66 -4.87 -7.04
N LEU A 91 7.11 -5.92 -6.34
CA LEU A 91 6.46 -7.23 -6.33
C LEU A 91 5.02 -7.13 -5.79
N MET A 92 4.80 -6.55 -4.60
CA MET A 92 3.44 -6.44 -4.05
C MET A 92 2.52 -5.59 -4.95
N LYS A 93 3.06 -4.55 -5.60
CA LYS A 93 2.32 -3.73 -6.57
C LYS A 93 1.92 -4.51 -7.81
N SER A 94 2.77 -5.40 -8.34
CA SER A 94 2.39 -6.22 -9.50
C SER A 94 1.20 -7.12 -9.17
N TYR A 95 1.12 -7.63 -7.93
CA TYR A 95 -0.01 -8.43 -7.44
C TYR A 95 -1.26 -7.59 -7.29
N SER A 96 -1.13 -6.32 -6.85
CA SER A 96 -2.27 -5.41 -6.72
C SER A 96 -2.91 -5.07 -8.06
N LEU A 97 -2.14 -5.09 -9.14
CA LEU A 97 -2.61 -4.81 -10.50
C LEU A 97 -2.96 -6.09 -11.28
N TYR A 98 -3.09 -7.22 -10.58
CA TYR A 98 -3.54 -8.46 -11.19
C TYR A 98 -4.95 -8.29 -11.76
N THR A 99 -5.10 -8.61 -13.05
CA THR A 99 -6.40 -8.70 -13.72
C THR A 99 -6.53 -10.11 -14.32
N PRO A 100 -7.56 -10.89 -13.95
CA PRO A 100 -7.77 -12.22 -14.52
C PRO A 100 -7.83 -12.18 -16.05
N GLY A 101 -7.10 -13.10 -16.71
CA GLY A 101 -7.08 -13.22 -18.17
C GLY A 101 -6.29 -12.13 -18.90
N GLN A 102 -5.76 -11.13 -18.21
CA GLN A 102 -4.90 -10.12 -18.81
C GLN A 102 -3.46 -10.63 -18.87
N ILE A 103 -3.00 -10.99 -20.06
CA ILE A 103 -1.60 -11.30 -20.32
C ILE A 103 -0.85 -9.96 -20.44
N SER A 104 0.31 -9.86 -19.77
CA SER A 104 1.15 -8.67 -19.87
C SER A 104 1.46 -8.36 -21.35
N PRO A 105 1.31 -7.09 -21.80
CA PRO A 105 1.47 -6.72 -23.20
C PRO A 105 2.80 -7.15 -23.80
N ILE A 106 3.85 -7.25 -22.98
CA ILE A 106 5.16 -7.70 -23.46
C ILE A 106 5.21 -9.21 -23.70
N LEU A 107 4.49 -10.02 -22.92
CA LEU A 107 4.50 -11.48 -23.05
C LEU A 107 3.98 -11.95 -24.41
N GLY A 108 3.15 -11.14 -25.08
CA GLY A 108 2.66 -11.36 -26.44
C GLY A 108 3.60 -10.89 -27.55
N THR A 109 4.77 -10.33 -27.23
CA THR A 109 5.76 -9.86 -28.21
C THR A 109 6.98 -10.78 -28.26
N GLU A 110 7.66 -10.83 -29.40
CA GLU A 110 8.94 -11.55 -29.55
C GLU A 110 9.99 -11.10 -28.51
N LEU A 111 9.96 -9.81 -28.16
CA LEU A 111 10.77 -9.26 -27.09
C LEU A 111 10.50 -9.98 -25.77
N GLY A 112 9.24 -10.16 -25.37
CA GLY A 112 8.90 -10.84 -24.11
C GLY A 112 9.32 -12.31 -24.08
N ILE A 113 9.27 -13.01 -25.21
CA ILE A 113 9.82 -14.38 -25.34
C ILE A 113 11.33 -14.33 -25.15
N THR A 114 12.01 -13.45 -25.86
CA THR A 114 13.47 -13.27 -25.81
C THR A 114 13.94 -12.88 -24.41
N LEU A 115 13.24 -11.96 -23.74
CA LEU A 115 13.53 -11.57 -22.36
C LEU A 115 13.38 -12.77 -21.42
N ARG A 116 12.32 -13.58 -21.56
CA ARG A 116 12.14 -14.76 -20.70
C ARG A 116 13.29 -15.75 -20.84
N THR A 117 13.65 -16.09 -22.07
CA THR A 117 14.75 -17.02 -22.34
C THR A 117 16.10 -16.47 -21.88
N ASN A 118 16.35 -15.17 -22.07
CA ASN A 118 17.65 -14.56 -21.78
C ASN A 118 17.85 -14.20 -20.29
N PHE A 119 16.77 -13.88 -19.57
CA PHE A 119 16.85 -13.43 -18.18
C PHE A 119 16.44 -14.50 -17.16
N PHE A 120 15.57 -15.44 -17.53
CA PHE A 120 15.00 -16.42 -16.60
C PHE A 120 15.21 -17.83 -17.12
N THR A 121 16.45 -18.31 -17.01
CA THR A 121 16.86 -19.69 -17.34
C THR A 121 16.41 -20.71 -16.29
N HIS A 122 16.08 -20.25 -15.08
CA HIS A 122 15.63 -21.10 -13.98
C HIS A 122 14.11 -21.05 -13.86
N ASN A 123 13.48 -22.22 -13.88
CA ASN A 123 12.07 -22.33 -13.55
C ASN A 123 11.85 -21.77 -12.14
N VAL A 124 10.96 -20.77 -12.04
CA VAL A 124 10.42 -20.20 -10.79
C VAL A 124 9.87 -21.30 -9.85
N THR A 125 9.67 -22.52 -10.36
CA THR A 125 9.11 -23.69 -9.68
C THR A 125 10.11 -24.51 -8.85
N GLN A 126 11.41 -24.20 -8.87
CA GLN A 126 12.36 -24.90 -7.99
C GLN A 126 12.28 -24.34 -6.57
N PHE A 127 11.57 -25.05 -5.69
CA PHE A 127 11.54 -24.82 -4.25
C PHE A 127 12.92 -25.11 -3.65
N LEU A 128 13.82 -24.12 -3.69
CA LEU A 128 15.09 -24.21 -2.98
C LEU A 128 14.88 -23.77 -1.52
N PRO A 129 15.49 -24.46 -0.53
CA PRO A 129 15.44 -24.04 0.86
C PRO A 129 15.91 -22.59 1.03
N GLY A 130 15.09 -21.76 1.66
CA GLY A 130 15.40 -20.34 1.86
C GLY A 130 14.99 -19.41 0.72
N MET A 131 14.35 -19.91 -0.35
CA MET A 131 13.72 -19.07 -1.37
C MET A 131 12.30 -18.63 -0.99
N PRO A 132 11.76 -17.57 -1.61
CA PRO A 132 10.39 -17.14 -1.40
C PRO A 132 9.38 -18.24 -1.79
N PRO A 133 8.26 -18.38 -1.06
CA PRO A 133 7.28 -19.44 -1.27
C PRO A 133 6.32 -19.11 -2.43
N PHE A 134 6.84 -18.99 -3.65
CA PHE A 134 5.99 -18.81 -4.83
C PHE A 134 5.25 -20.11 -5.18
N LEU A 135 3.99 -19.98 -5.61
CA LEU A 135 3.21 -21.08 -6.18
C LEU A 135 3.84 -21.50 -7.51
N PRO A 136 3.72 -22.78 -7.90
CA PRO A 136 4.37 -23.34 -9.08
C PRO A 136 3.73 -22.90 -10.42
N PHE A 137 2.83 -21.92 -10.41
CA PHE A 137 2.13 -21.43 -11.60
C PHE A 137 2.82 -20.17 -12.14
N ALA A 138 3.21 -20.19 -13.41
CA ALA A 138 3.93 -19.07 -14.03
C ALA A 138 3.02 -17.85 -14.33
N SER A 139 1.75 -18.08 -14.68
CA SER A 139 0.89 -17.03 -15.25
C SER A 139 -0.59 -17.12 -14.85
N ASP A 140 -1.12 -18.33 -14.63
CA ASP A 140 -2.56 -18.57 -14.51
C ASP A 140 -3.01 -18.65 -13.05
N LEU A 141 -2.73 -17.60 -12.28
CA LEU A 141 -3.19 -17.52 -10.91
C LEU A 141 -4.63 -17.02 -10.88
N ASN A 142 -5.39 -17.42 -9.89
CA ASN A 142 -6.67 -16.79 -9.54
C ASN A 142 -6.50 -15.79 -8.38
N ALA A 143 -7.52 -14.95 -8.14
CA ALA A 143 -7.46 -13.92 -7.09
C ALA A 143 -7.13 -14.51 -5.71
N THR A 144 -7.72 -15.66 -5.34
CA THR A 144 -7.45 -16.34 -4.08
C THR A 144 -5.99 -16.78 -3.95
N GLN A 145 -5.39 -17.29 -5.03
CA GLN A 145 -3.98 -17.68 -5.07
C GLN A 145 -3.05 -16.46 -4.97
N ILE A 146 -3.39 -15.34 -5.61
CA ILE A 146 -2.67 -14.07 -5.46
C ILE A 146 -2.68 -13.59 -3.99
N LEU A 147 -3.84 -13.69 -3.33
CA LEU A 147 -3.97 -13.34 -1.92
C LEU A 147 -3.16 -14.29 -1.02
N ALA A 148 -3.30 -15.60 -1.20
CA ALA A 148 -2.59 -16.59 -0.39
C ALA A 148 -1.06 -16.49 -0.55
N GLU A 149 -0.59 -16.33 -1.78
CA GLU A 149 0.83 -16.25 -2.05
C GLU A 149 1.43 -14.92 -1.56
N SER A 150 0.75 -13.79 -1.74
CA SER A 150 1.23 -12.51 -1.17
C SER A 150 1.36 -12.55 0.35
N ARG A 151 0.45 -13.24 1.05
CA ARG A 151 0.56 -13.54 2.49
C ARG A 151 1.79 -14.38 2.80
N ALA A 152 1.98 -15.47 2.07
CA ALA A 152 3.12 -16.37 2.28
C ALA A 152 4.46 -15.66 2.05
N ILE A 153 4.55 -14.82 1.02
CA ILE A 153 5.73 -14.00 0.73
C ILE A 153 6.00 -13.02 1.87
N LEU A 154 4.98 -12.28 2.33
CA LEU A 154 5.18 -11.31 3.42
C LEU A 154 5.62 -12.00 4.72
N SER A 155 4.99 -13.12 5.06
CA SER A 155 5.36 -13.95 6.22
C SER A 155 6.82 -14.45 6.10
N TRP A 156 7.20 -14.97 4.93
CA TRP A 156 8.58 -15.37 4.67
C TRP A 156 9.58 -14.20 4.79
N VAL A 157 9.23 -13.00 4.30
CA VAL A 157 10.07 -11.80 4.48
C VAL A 157 10.19 -11.42 5.94
N LYS A 158 9.10 -11.47 6.73
CA LYS A 158 9.14 -11.20 8.18
C LYS A 158 10.14 -12.10 8.90
N ASP A 159 10.14 -13.38 8.57
CA ASP A 159 11.03 -14.36 9.18
C ASP A 159 12.49 -14.19 8.76
N LYS A 160 12.75 -13.89 7.48
CA LYS A 160 14.11 -13.87 6.93
C LYS A 160 14.77 -12.50 6.96
N ARG A 161 14.02 -11.45 6.65
CA ARG A 161 14.52 -10.09 6.41
C ARG A 161 13.46 -9.04 6.80
N PRO A 162 13.16 -8.91 8.11
CA PRO A 162 12.18 -7.94 8.61
C PRO A 162 12.59 -6.49 8.31
N ASP A 163 13.86 -6.23 8.04
CA ASP A 163 14.39 -4.92 7.63
C ASP A 163 13.81 -4.41 6.31
N LEU A 164 13.29 -5.30 5.46
CA LEU A 164 12.65 -4.90 4.21
C LEU A 164 11.26 -4.34 4.40
N ILE A 165 10.64 -4.57 5.56
CA ILE A 165 9.25 -4.20 5.83
C ILE A 165 9.21 -2.74 6.27
N ASN A 166 8.58 -1.93 5.44
CA ASN A 166 8.33 -0.53 5.73
C ASN A 166 6.90 -0.16 5.33
N GLU A 167 6.52 1.08 5.62
CA GLU A 167 5.21 1.63 5.28
C GLU A 167 4.83 1.42 3.81
N HIS A 168 5.77 1.61 2.89
CA HIS A 168 5.53 1.52 1.45
C HIS A 168 5.24 0.10 0.98
N VAL A 169 5.88 -0.91 1.61
CA VAL A 169 5.62 -2.33 1.36
C VAL A 169 4.26 -2.73 1.90
N ILE A 170 3.93 -2.38 3.15
CA ILE A 170 2.64 -2.72 3.75
C ILE A 170 1.48 -2.04 3.02
N ASN A 171 1.66 -0.78 2.58
CA ASN A 171 0.68 -0.13 1.70
C ASN A 171 0.45 -0.93 0.42
N ALA A 172 1.51 -1.34 -0.27
CA ALA A 172 1.37 -2.14 -1.48
C ALA A 172 0.73 -3.51 -1.22
N TYR A 173 1.01 -4.13 -0.08
CA TYR A 173 0.44 -5.41 0.34
C TYR A 173 -1.07 -5.34 0.67
N LEU A 174 -1.51 -4.27 1.32
CA LEU A 174 -2.93 -4.01 1.59
C LEU A 174 -3.70 -3.65 0.32
N ASP A 175 -3.07 -2.90 -0.59
CA ASP A 175 -3.66 -2.52 -1.88
C ASP A 175 -4.04 -3.74 -2.73
N ILE A 176 -3.39 -4.89 -2.54
CA ILE A 176 -3.75 -6.16 -3.20
C ILE A 176 -5.19 -6.56 -2.85
N ALA A 177 -5.52 -6.64 -1.56
CA ALA A 177 -6.87 -7.03 -1.12
C ALA A 177 -7.93 -5.98 -1.51
N SER A 178 -7.55 -4.70 -1.43
CA SER A 178 -8.41 -3.57 -1.82
C SER A 178 -8.79 -3.65 -3.31
N LYS A 179 -7.81 -3.77 -4.22
CA LYS A 179 -8.07 -3.80 -5.67
C LYS A 179 -8.76 -5.06 -6.14
N LEU A 180 -8.52 -6.20 -5.49
CA LEU A 180 -9.25 -7.44 -5.75
C LEU A 180 -10.65 -7.45 -5.10
N LYS A 181 -11.06 -6.36 -4.43
CA LYS A 181 -12.37 -6.19 -3.80
C LYS A 181 -12.69 -7.25 -2.73
N HIS A 182 -11.67 -7.75 -2.04
CA HIS A 182 -11.82 -8.66 -0.91
C HIS A 182 -11.73 -7.88 0.41
N THR A 183 -12.84 -7.28 0.83
CA THR A 183 -12.88 -6.42 2.04
C THR A 183 -12.57 -7.19 3.33
N ASP A 184 -13.11 -8.41 3.50
CA ASP A 184 -12.81 -9.26 4.66
C ASP A 184 -11.29 -9.51 4.80
N GLU A 185 -10.65 -9.82 3.67
CA GLU A 185 -9.20 -10.04 3.57
C GLU A 185 -8.42 -8.76 3.88
N PHE A 186 -8.87 -7.62 3.37
CA PHE A 186 -8.28 -6.32 3.66
C PHE A 186 -8.29 -6.03 5.16
N ILE A 187 -9.43 -6.24 5.83
CA ILE A 187 -9.60 -5.97 7.26
C ILE A 187 -8.69 -6.88 8.10
N SER A 188 -8.57 -8.17 7.75
CA SER A 188 -7.63 -9.08 8.42
C SER A 188 -6.20 -8.58 8.29
N ARG A 189 -5.71 -8.29 7.07
CA ARG A 189 -4.35 -7.78 6.84
C ARG A 189 -4.12 -6.44 7.54
N TRP A 190 -5.12 -5.55 7.52
CA TRP A 190 -5.08 -4.25 8.19
C TRP A 190 -4.82 -4.41 9.70
N ASN A 191 -5.53 -5.32 10.35
CA ASN A 191 -5.40 -5.56 11.79
C ASN A 191 -4.11 -6.32 12.15
N GLU A 192 -3.64 -7.20 11.27
CA GLU A 192 -2.40 -7.96 11.47
C GLU A 192 -1.16 -7.07 11.32
N GLU A 193 -1.14 -6.21 10.29
CA GLU A 193 0.06 -5.50 9.83
C GLU A 193 0.15 -4.05 10.30
N THR A 194 -0.97 -3.44 10.68
CA THR A 194 -1.02 -2.02 11.03
C THR A 194 -1.63 -1.79 12.40
N GLU A 195 -1.12 -0.78 13.08
CA GLU A 195 -1.58 -0.44 14.42
C GLU A 195 -1.72 1.06 14.64
N MET A 196 -2.65 1.44 15.50
CA MET A 196 -2.81 2.83 15.91
C MET A 196 -1.52 3.36 16.56
N PRO A 197 -0.99 4.52 16.14
CA PRO A 197 0.26 5.04 16.71
C PRO A 197 0.22 5.27 18.22
N ILE A 198 -0.95 5.60 18.78
CA ILE A 198 -1.15 5.75 20.23
C ILE A 198 -0.94 4.42 20.96
N LEU A 199 -1.41 3.32 20.39
CA LEU A 199 -1.25 1.99 20.96
C LEU A 199 0.21 1.57 20.90
N LEU A 200 0.89 1.78 19.76
CA LEU A 200 2.33 1.52 19.64
C LEU A 200 3.16 2.32 20.65
N GLN A 201 2.80 3.58 20.94
CA GLN A 201 3.50 4.37 21.95
C GLN A 201 3.28 3.82 23.36
N LYS A 202 2.06 3.40 23.69
CA LYS A 202 1.75 2.76 24.97
C LYS A 202 2.46 1.42 25.13
N ILE A 203 2.46 0.59 24.08
CA ILE A 203 3.17 -0.70 24.04
C ILE A 203 4.66 -0.47 24.26
N LYS A 204 5.29 0.47 23.53
CA LYS A 204 6.71 0.80 23.72
C LYS A 204 7.03 1.28 25.15
N GLN A 205 6.18 2.14 25.71
CA GLN A 205 6.34 2.62 27.09
C GLN A 205 6.17 1.50 28.11
N GLN A 206 5.24 0.56 27.88
CA GLN A 206 5.05 -0.61 28.72
C GLN A 206 6.22 -1.60 28.58
N GLU A 207 6.71 -1.86 27.37
CA GLU A 207 7.89 -2.71 27.12
C GLU A 207 9.15 -2.15 27.78
N GLU A 208 9.37 -0.83 27.70
CA GLU A 208 10.47 -0.15 28.39
C GLU A 208 10.31 -0.24 29.91
N ALA A 209 9.10 -0.05 30.43
CA ALA A 209 8.82 -0.20 31.86
C ALA A 209 9.04 -1.65 32.35
N VAL A 210 8.68 -2.66 31.55
CA VAL A 210 8.93 -4.07 31.85
C VAL A 210 10.42 -4.39 31.79
N ARG A 211 11.16 -3.90 30.78
CA ARG A 211 12.63 -4.07 30.69
C ARG A 211 13.34 -3.43 31.89
N LEU A 212 12.92 -2.23 32.30
CA LEU A 212 13.45 -1.57 33.49
C LEU A 212 13.12 -2.36 34.78
N ARG A 213 11.91 -2.92 34.90
CA ARG A 213 11.54 -3.79 36.02
C ARG A 213 12.34 -5.09 36.03
N GLN A 214 12.56 -5.72 34.88
CA GLN A 214 13.35 -6.95 34.77
C GLN A 214 14.84 -6.70 35.08
N ASN A 215 15.41 -5.59 34.60
CA ASN A 215 16.78 -5.20 34.92
C ASN A 215 16.95 -4.83 36.40
N ASN A 216 15.92 -4.27 37.03
CA ASN A 216 15.92 -4.02 38.48
C ASN A 216 15.70 -5.30 39.29
N CYS A 217 14.92 -6.28 38.80
CA CYS A 217 14.79 -7.60 39.42
C CYS A 217 16.07 -8.45 39.30
N THR A 218 16.83 -8.37 38.21
CA THR A 218 18.13 -9.06 38.11
C THR A 218 19.21 -8.38 38.94
N ALA A 219 19.10 -7.07 39.22
CA ALA A 219 19.94 -6.38 40.19
C ALA A 219 19.54 -6.67 41.65
N GLN A 220 18.25 -6.89 41.94
CA GLN A 220 17.75 -7.18 43.29
C GLN A 220 17.72 -8.69 43.63
N ALA A 221 17.79 -9.60 42.66
CA ALA A 221 17.95 -11.03 42.91
C ALA A 221 19.35 -11.42 43.44
N ALA A 222 20.29 -10.48 43.51
CA ALA A 222 21.56 -10.65 44.21
C ALA A 222 21.49 -10.26 45.70
N GLU A 223 20.41 -9.61 46.16
CA GLU A 223 20.24 -9.20 47.55
C GLU A 223 18.77 -9.36 48.00
N ASN A 224 18.54 -10.40 48.80
CA ASN A 224 17.35 -10.71 49.61
C ASN A 224 16.37 -11.75 49.05
N GLU A 225 16.66 -13.00 49.39
CA GLU A 225 15.64 -13.91 49.91
C GLU A 225 15.11 -13.34 51.24
N ASN A 226 13.91 -12.75 51.24
CA ASN A 226 12.91 -12.98 52.28
C ASN A 226 11.68 -12.09 52.10
N SER A 227 10.53 -12.75 52.15
CA SER A 227 9.22 -12.29 52.64
C SER A 227 8.13 -12.22 51.57
N ILE A 228 7.35 -13.30 51.52
CA ILE A 228 6.01 -13.37 50.95
C ILE A 228 5.05 -12.70 51.95
N SER A 229 4.24 -11.74 51.47
CA SER A 229 2.77 -11.71 51.61
C SER A 229 2.23 -10.29 51.43
N ASN A 230 1.38 -10.11 50.42
CA ASN A 230 0.07 -9.48 50.54
C ASN A 230 -0.61 -9.55 49.18
N VAL A 231 -1.59 -10.45 49.07
CA VAL A 231 -2.48 -10.59 47.92
C VAL A 231 -3.58 -9.55 48.11
N GLU A 232 -3.48 -8.43 47.39
CA GLU A 232 -4.62 -7.53 47.20
C GLU A 232 -5.53 -8.11 46.12
N VAL A 233 -6.81 -8.16 46.46
CA VAL A 233 -7.92 -8.65 45.63
C VAL A 233 -8.03 -7.78 44.38
N ILE A 234 -7.71 -8.35 43.22
CA ILE A 234 -7.93 -7.74 41.91
C ILE A 234 -9.37 -8.06 41.48
N ASN A 235 -10.13 -7.02 41.13
CA ASN A 235 -11.51 -7.17 40.65
C ASN A 235 -11.53 -7.90 39.30
N GLU A 236 -12.47 -8.83 39.13
CA GLU A 236 -12.63 -9.74 37.97
C GLU A 236 -12.65 -9.04 36.58
N THR A 237 -12.93 -7.73 36.51
CA THR A 237 -12.91 -6.94 35.26
C THR A 237 -11.51 -6.54 34.78
N ASP A 238 -10.53 -6.45 35.70
CA ASP A 238 -9.16 -6.08 35.35
C ASP A 238 -8.35 -7.29 34.90
N GLU A 239 -8.70 -8.50 35.36
CA GLU A 239 -8.11 -9.75 34.88
C GLU A 239 -8.45 -10.01 33.41
N GLU A 240 -9.69 -9.81 32.97
CA GLU A 240 -10.05 -9.96 31.55
C GLU A 240 -9.28 -8.99 30.64
N ARG A 241 -9.08 -7.74 31.10
CA ARG A 241 -8.27 -6.75 30.37
C ARG A 241 -6.80 -7.13 30.33
N LEU A 242 -6.24 -7.60 31.44
CA LEU A 242 -4.85 -8.08 31.52
C LEU A 242 -4.63 -9.33 30.67
N ILE A 243 -5.61 -10.24 30.59
CA ILE A 243 -5.57 -11.43 29.72
C ILE A 243 -5.63 -11.02 28.25
N ILE A 244 -6.46 -10.04 27.89
CA ILE A 244 -6.52 -9.48 26.52
C ILE A 244 -5.21 -8.77 26.17
N GLU A 245 -4.65 -7.98 27.08
CA GLU A 245 -3.36 -7.29 26.89
C GLU A 245 -2.20 -8.28 26.78
N GLU A 246 -2.16 -9.34 27.58
CA GLU A 246 -1.14 -10.39 27.51
C GLU A 246 -1.30 -11.25 26.25
N LYS A 247 -2.54 -11.57 25.83
CA LYS A 247 -2.81 -12.18 24.50
C LYS A 247 -2.32 -11.29 23.38
N ASN A 248 -2.61 -10.00 23.42
CA ASN A 248 -2.18 -9.05 22.39
C ASN A 248 -0.66 -8.87 22.36
N ARG A 249 0.00 -8.95 23.52
CA ARG A 249 1.46 -8.93 23.66
C ARG A 249 2.10 -10.20 23.10
N GLN A 250 1.56 -11.38 23.40
CA GLN A 250 2.04 -12.64 22.84
C GLN A 250 1.80 -12.72 21.33
N ILE A 251 0.66 -12.20 20.84
CA ILE A 251 0.35 -12.06 19.42
C ILE A 251 1.32 -11.07 18.74
N GLY A 252 1.65 -9.94 19.38
CA GLY A 252 2.60 -8.95 18.86
C GLY A 252 4.04 -9.48 18.76
N LEU A 253 4.47 -10.30 19.72
CA LEU A 253 5.75 -11.01 19.68
C LEU A 253 5.81 -12.10 18.59
N LEU A 254 4.67 -12.70 18.24
CA LEU A 254 4.55 -13.72 17.18
C LEU A 254 4.39 -13.14 15.76
N LEU A 255 3.84 -11.93 15.59
CA LEU A 255 3.46 -11.37 14.28
C LEU A 255 4.48 -10.39 13.66
N GLY A 256 5.57 -10.07 14.37
CA GLY A 256 6.58 -9.10 13.92
C GLY A 256 6.14 -7.64 14.09
N PRO A 257 7.01 -6.67 13.75
CA PRO A 257 6.76 -5.25 13.99
C PRO A 257 5.61 -4.73 13.12
N ARG A 258 4.52 -4.28 13.76
CA ARG A 258 3.39 -3.60 13.09
C ARG A 258 3.76 -2.17 12.69
N ILE A 259 3.22 -1.72 11.56
CA ILE A 259 3.45 -0.38 11.05
C ILE A 259 2.42 0.61 11.64
N PRO A 260 2.86 1.79 12.13
CA PRO A 260 1.93 2.82 12.58
C PRO A 260 1.01 3.29 11.45
N ARG A 261 -0.30 3.22 11.68
CA ARG A 261 -1.32 3.78 10.77
C ARG A 261 -1.08 5.27 10.58
N ASN A 262 -1.28 5.72 9.35
CA ASN A 262 -1.09 7.09 8.91
C ASN A 262 -2.24 7.51 7.98
N GLN A 263 -2.19 8.73 7.46
CA GLN A 263 -3.24 9.28 6.60
C GLN A 263 -3.60 8.41 5.39
N PHE A 264 -2.61 7.76 4.76
CA PHE A 264 -2.83 6.97 3.56
C PHE A 264 -3.55 5.66 3.88
N PHE A 265 -3.14 5.01 4.97
CA PHE A 265 -3.79 3.83 5.50
C PHE A 265 -5.30 4.06 5.72
N TYR A 266 -5.69 5.13 6.40
CA TYR A 266 -7.11 5.41 6.64
C TYR A 266 -7.92 5.65 5.36
N SER A 267 -7.37 6.39 4.39
CA SER A 267 -8.05 6.58 3.10
C SER A 267 -8.19 5.25 2.34
N MET A 268 -7.15 4.42 2.34
CA MET A 268 -7.17 3.11 1.70
C MET A 268 -8.19 2.16 2.35
N ALA A 269 -8.33 2.20 3.68
CA ALA A 269 -9.32 1.39 4.41
C ALA A 269 -10.76 1.73 4.04
N LEU A 270 -11.07 2.99 3.72
CA LEU A 270 -12.39 3.36 3.23
C LEU A 270 -12.60 2.97 1.76
N GLN A 271 -11.54 3.07 0.96
CA GLN A 271 -11.58 2.66 -0.45
C GLN A 271 -11.79 1.15 -0.58
N SER A 272 -11.29 0.33 0.34
CA SER A 272 -11.50 -1.11 0.30
C SER A 272 -12.93 -1.55 0.62
N ILE A 273 -13.73 -0.73 1.30
CA ILE A 273 -15.11 -1.09 1.70
C ILE A 273 -16.04 -1.08 0.49
N SER A 274 -16.71 -2.19 0.22
CA SER A 274 -17.61 -2.36 -0.93
C SER A 274 -19.06 -2.67 -0.56
N ASP A 275 -19.37 -2.92 0.71
CA ASP A 275 -20.66 -3.49 1.16
C ASP A 275 -21.04 -2.87 2.52
N GLU A 276 -22.34 -2.80 2.77
CA GLU A 276 -22.95 -2.25 3.98
C GLU A 276 -22.57 -3.02 5.24
N LYS A 277 -22.31 -4.33 5.12
CA LYS A 277 -21.89 -5.15 6.28
C LYS A 277 -20.60 -4.66 6.95
N TYR A 278 -19.85 -3.75 6.34
CA TYR A 278 -18.60 -3.20 6.88
C TYR A 278 -18.72 -1.76 7.38
N LEU A 279 -19.92 -1.22 7.56
CA LEU A 279 -20.10 0.12 8.12
C LEU A 279 -19.51 0.26 9.53
N ASP A 280 -19.56 -0.79 10.35
CA ASP A 280 -18.91 -0.80 11.68
C ASP A 280 -17.39 -0.62 11.58
N PHE A 281 -16.78 -1.21 10.56
CA PHE A 281 -15.36 -1.01 10.27
C PHE A 281 -15.09 0.43 9.79
N ALA A 282 -15.94 0.99 8.93
CA ALA A 282 -15.83 2.39 8.50
C ALA A 282 -15.91 3.37 9.69
N GLN A 283 -16.83 3.12 10.63
CA GLN A 283 -16.99 3.91 11.84
C GLN A 283 -15.75 3.82 12.73
N THR A 284 -15.19 2.61 12.88
CA THR A 284 -13.92 2.40 13.60
C THR A 284 -12.79 3.21 12.97
N VAL A 285 -12.65 3.15 11.63
CA VAL A 285 -11.65 3.92 10.87
C VAL A 285 -11.84 5.43 11.05
N TRP A 286 -13.08 5.90 11.06
CA TRP A 286 -13.42 7.31 11.31
C TRP A 286 -12.99 7.77 12.71
N ASP A 287 -13.36 7.01 13.75
CA ASP A 287 -13.04 7.33 15.13
C ASP A 287 -11.53 7.29 15.39
N GLU A 288 -10.86 6.29 14.82
CA GLU A 288 -9.40 6.18 14.84
C GLU A 288 -8.72 7.35 14.14
N ARG A 289 -9.19 7.74 12.95
CA ARG A 289 -8.66 8.91 12.24
C ARG A 289 -8.85 10.18 13.08
N GLY A 290 -9.97 10.32 13.78
CA GLY A 290 -10.23 11.41 14.72
C GLY A 290 -9.21 11.46 15.86
N LYS A 291 -8.83 10.31 16.42
CA LYS A 291 -7.77 10.20 17.44
C LYS A 291 -6.39 10.52 16.84
N TYR A 292 -6.10 10.01 15.64
CA TYR A 292 -4.85 10.28 14.93
C TYR A 292 -4.63 11.78 14.66
N ARG A 293 -5.70 12.55 14.36
CA ARG A 293 -5.61 14.02 14.20
C ARG A 293 -5.06 14.72 15.42
N LYS A 294 -5.25 14.17 16.63
CA LYS A 294 -4.78 14.77 17.88
C LYS A 294 -3.30 14.49 18.16
N LEU A 295 -2.66 13.61 17.40
CA LEU A 295 -1.27 13.22 17.64
C LEU A 295 -0.27 14.32 17.28
N PRO A 296 0.86 14.44 18.00
CA PRO A 296 1.91 15.41 17.68
C PRO A 296 2.46 15.26 16.26
N ALA A 297 2.58 14.02 15.76
CA ALA A 297 3.06 13.75 14.40
C ALA A 297 2.17 14.42 13.35
N PHE A 298 0.84 14.32 13.50
CA PHE A 298 -0.11 14.99 12.62
C PHE A 298 -0.12 16.51 12.88
N GLN A 299 -0.06 16.92 14.14
CA GLN A 299 -0.11 18.34 14.51
C GLN A 299 1.11 19.15 14.04
N LYS A 300 2.26 18.49 13.83
CA LYS A 300 3.47 19.11 13.25
C LYS A 300 3.39 19.31 11.73
N LEU A 301 2.43 18.70 11.03
CA LEU A 301 2.26 18.90 9.59
C LEU A 301 1.91 20.36 9.26
N ARG A 302 2.31 20.82 8.07
CA ARG A 302 1.93 22.15 7.59
C ARG A 302 0.41 22.24 7.42
N SER A 303 -0.16 23.43 7.65
CA SER A 303 -1.61 23.66 7.52
C SER A 303 -2.17 23.15 6.19
N LYS A 304 -1.48 23.43 5.06
CA LYS A 304 -1.83 22.90 3.74
C LYS A 304 -1.87 21.37 3.70
N GLN A 305 -0.84 20.69 4.22
CA GLN A 305 -0.78 19.22 4.24
C GLN A 305 -1.88 18.61 5.10
N LYS A 306 -2.22 19.24 6.23
CA LYS A 306 -3.36 18.82 7.08
C LYS A 306 -4.67 18.93 6.30
N ASN A 307 -4.88 20.05 5.62
CA ASN A 307 -6.09 20.28 4.81
C ASN A 307 -6.19 19.28 3.65
N ASP A 308 -5.11 19.08 2.90
CA ASP A 308 -5.07 18.13 1.78
C ASP A 308 -5.36 16.69 2.27
N SER A 309 -4.82 16.32 3.43
CA SER A 309 -5.03 15.02 4.08
C SER A 309 -6.46 14.82 4.59
N ASP A 310 -6.99 15.81 5.30
CA ASP A 310 -8.37 15.77 5.80
C ASP A 310 -9.36 15.75 4.64
N PHE A 311 -9.08 16.48 3.55
CA PHE A 311 -9.93 16.47 2.36
C PHE A 311 -9.85 15.15 1.60
N ALA A 312 -8.67 14.57 1.43
CA ALA A 312 -8.52 13.24 0.83
C ALA A 312 -9.30 12.16 1.62
N PHE A 313 -9.27 12.25 2.95
CA PHE A 313 -10.05 11.36 3.81
C PHE A 313 -11.56 11.58 3.65
N ALA A 314 -12.03 12.84 3.66
CA ALA A 314 -13.43 13.18 3.45
C ALA A 314 -13.96 12.70 2.09
N ARG A 315 -13.18 12.87 1.01
CA ARG A 315 -13.52 12.32 -0.32
C ARG A 315 -13.66 10.81 -0.28
N SER A 316 -12.74 10.12 0.40
CA SER A 316 -12.78 8.65 0.53
C SER A 316 -14.05 8.19 1.27
N MET A 317 -14.45 8.89 2.34
CA MET A 317 -15.70 8.63 3.07
C MET A 317 -16.94 8.85 2.21
N VAL A 318 -17.02 9.97 1.49
CA VAL A 318 -18.15 10.27 0.59
C VAL A 318 -18.28 9.19 -0.49
N SER A 319 -17.17 8.78 -1.08
CA SER A 319 -17.17 7.73 -2.11
C SER A 319 -17.55 6.36 -1.55
N MET A 320 -17.12 6.04 -0.32
CA MET A 320 -17.55 4.82 0.40
C MET A 320 -19.06 4.82 0.64
N PHE A 321 -19.61 5.90 1.23
CA PHE A 321 -21.05 5.99 1.46
C PHE A 321 -21.87 5.94 0.17
N ALA A 322 -21.40 6.58 -0.90
CA ALA A 322 -22.00 6.48 -2.22
C ALA A 322 -22.05 5.02 -2.72
N ARG A 323 -20.92 4.29 -2.66
CA ARG A 323 -20.85 2.89 -3.10
C ARG A 323 -21.76 1.96 -2.32
N VAL A 324 -21.98 2.23 -1.04
CA VAL A 324 -22.84 1.44 -0.16
C VAL A 324 -24.32 1.88 -0.25
N GLY A 325 -24.64 2.98 -0.94
CA GLY A 325 -26.01 3.48 -1.12
C GLY A 325 -26.50 4.44 -0.03
N HIS A 326 -25.61 4.87 0.88
CA HIS A 326 -25.89 5.84 1.95
C HIS A 326 -25.69 7.28 1.45
N ILE A 327 -26.56 7.68 0.52
CA ILE A 327 -26.46 8.93 -0.24
C ILE A 327 -26.61 10.17 0.66
N ASP A 328 -27.46 10.09 1.68
CA ASP A 328 -27.75 11.24 2.54
C ASP A 328 -26.58 11.54 3.48
N GLU A 329 -25.90 10.51 3.98
CA GLU A 329 -24.67 10.58 4.76
C GLU A 329 -23.54 11.17 3.92
N ALA A 330 -23.40 10.73 2.67
CA ALA A 330 -22.44 11.28 1.72
C ALA A 330 -22.67 12.80 1.50
N LEU A 331 -23.92 13.21 1.26
CA LEU A 331 -24.29 14.62 1.12
C LEU A 331 -24.09 15.41 2.42
N ALA A 332 -24.36 14.82 3.58
CA ALA A 332 -24.17 15.45 4.88
C ALA A 332 -22.68 15.78 5.13
N ILE A 333 -21.76 14.90 4.75
CA ILE A 333 -20.31 15.18 4.82
C ILE A 333 -19.93 16.36 3.94
N ILE A 334 -20.42 16.40 2.69
CA ILE A 334 -20.14 17.51 1.77
C ILE A 334 -20.68 18.83 2.34
N LYS A 335 -21.94 18.84 2.79
CA LYS A 335 -22.62 20.02 3.36
C LYS A 335 -21.90 20.54 4.61
N SER A 336 -21.49 19.66 5.51
CA SER A 336 -20.80 20.03 6.76
C SER A 336 -19.37 20.51 6.53
N SER A 337 -18.69 20.00 5.51
CA SER A 337 -17.30 20.34 5.21
C SER A 337 -17.11 21.44 4.15
N ARG A 338 -18.19 21.94 3.53
CA ARG A 338 -18.15 22.94 2.45
C ARG A 338 -17.37 24.22 2.75
N ARG A 339 -17.24 24.60 4.03
CA ARG A 339 -16.49 25.80 4.45
C ARG A 339 -14.98 25.56 4.51
N ASN A 340 -14.58 24.30 4.68
CA ASN A 340 -13.18 23.91 4.88
C ASN A 340 -12.57 23.35 3.60
N HIS A 341 -13.39 22.85 2.67
CA HIS A 341 -12.94 22.15 1.48
C HIS A 341 -13.67 22.62 0.22
N ASP A 342 -12.89 22.80 -0.84
CA ASP A 342 -13.40 23.16 -2.15
C ASP A 342 -13.89 21.91 -2.88
N TRP A 343 -15.19 21.63 -2.77
CA TRP A 343 -15.81 20.51 -3.44
C TRP A 343 -16.06 20.82 -4.92
N HIS A 344 -15.56 19.95 -5.80
CA HIS A 344 -15.86 19.96 -7.23
C HIS A 344 -16.42 18.60 -7.66
N ILE A 345 -17.16 18.56 -8.76
CA ILE A 345 -17.80 17.32 -9.27
C ILE A 345 -16.77 16.20 -9.45
N GLY A 346 -15.54 16.53 -9.88
CA GLY A 346 -14.45 15.57 -10.00
C GLY A 346 -14.02 14.90 -8.67
N ASN A 347 -14.41 15.45 -7.51
CA ASN A 347 -14.14 14.87 -6.19
C ASN A 347 -15.22 13.90 -5.72
N VAL A 348 -16.38 13.93 -6.36
CA VAL A 348 -17.62 13.24 -5.94
C VAL A 348 -18.19 12.44 -7.12
N VAL A 349 -17.32 11.96 -8.00
CA VAL A 349 -17.72 11.24 -9.23
C VAL A 349 -18.54 10.00 -8.88
N GLU A 350 -18.13 9.22 -7.87
CA GLU A 350 -18.87 8.03 -7.43
C GLU A 350 -20.27 8.40 -6.93
N LEU A 351 -20.40 9.41 -6.06
CA LEU A 351 -21.71 9.89 -5.60
C LEU A 351 -22.58 10.39 -6.76
N TYR A 352 -22.01 11.15 -7.69
CA TYR A 352 -22.72 11.63 -8.86
C TYR A 352 -23.22 10.47 -9.74
N GLN A 353 -22.38 9.46 -9.98
CA GLN A 353 -22.74 8.26 -10.74
C GLN A 353 -23.86 7.50 -10.04
N THR A 354 -23.75 7.23 -8.74
CA THR A 354 -24.80 6.55 -8.00
C THR A 354 -26.12 7.31 -8.03
N LEU A 355 -26.09 8.64 -7.92
CA LEU A 355 -27.29 9.49 -8.04
C LEU A 355 -27.93 9.42 -9.44
N VAL A 356 -27.11 9.33 -10.49
CA VAL A 356 -27.59 9.14 -11.87
C VAL A 356 -28.20 7.76 -12.03
N ASP A 357 -27.58 6.72 -11.47
CA ASP A 357 -28.06 5.34 -11.57
C ASP A 357 -29.43 5.13 -10.87
N ILE A 358 -29.74 5.95 -9.83
CA ILE A 358 -31.04 5.93 -9.13
C ILE A 358 -32.04 6.99 -9.64
N ASP A 359 -31.69 7.76 -10.68
CA ASP A 359 -32.50 8.84 -11.26
C ASP A 359 -32.94 9.94 -10.26
N ASP A 360 -32.15 10.22 -9.22
CA ASP A 360 -32.47 11.28 -8.23
C ASP A 360 -31.96 12.65 -8.70
N PHE A 361 -32.67 13.22 -9.68
CA PHE A 361 -32.34 14.52 -10.28
C PHE A 361 -32.33 15.67 -9.26
N ASN A 362 -33.10 15.58 -8.18
CA ASN A 362 -33.15 16.61 -7.15
C ASN A 362 -31.82 16.68 -6.38
N LYS A 363 -31.32 15.53 -5.92
CA LYS A 363 -30.01 15.45 -5.25
C LYS A 363 -28.84 15.75 -6.19
N ILE A 364 -28.97 15.44 -7.49
CA ILE A 364 -27.97 15.82 -8.50
C ILE A 364 -27.86 17.35 -8.60
N GLU A 365 -28.97 18.07 -8.71
CA GLU A 365 -28.95 19.54 -8.78
C GLU A 365 -28.45 20.16 -7.47
N GLU A 366 -28.83 19.60 -6.32
CA GLU A 366 -28.26 20.00 -5.03
C GLU A 366 -26.74 19.84 -5.00
N LEU A 367 -26.22 18.67 -5.41
CA LEU A 367 -24.78 18.41 -5.46
C LEU A 367 -24.05 19.38 -6.39
N LYS A 368 -24.63 19.69 -7.56
CA LYS A 368 -24.08 20.68 -8.50
C LYS A 368 -24.06 22.09 -7.89
N LEU A 369 -25.09 22.50 -7.17
CA LEU A 369 -25.13 23.80 -6.50
C LEU A 369 -24.04 23.92 -5.43
N ILE A 370 -23.82 22.87 -4.63
CA ILE A 370 -22.76 22.85 -3.63
C ILE A 370 -21.38 22.92 -4.32
N CYS A 371 -21.16 22.16 -5.39
CA CYS A 371 -19.90 22.18 -6.12
C CYS A 371 -19.63 23.47 -6.90
N ARG A 372 -20.67 24.18 -7.34
CA ARG A 372 -20.54 25.48 -8.05
C ARG A 372 -20.25 26.62 -7.10
N SER A 373 -20.87 26.62 -5.92
CA SER A 373 -20.72 27.70 -4.93
C SER A 373 -19.34 27.75 -4.26
N SER A 374 -18.54 26.69 -4.36
CA SER A 374 -17.12 26.71 -3.96
C SER A 374 -16.25 27.59 -4.88
N ARG A 375 -16.71 27.92 -6.11
CA ARG A 375 -16.08 28.97 -6.93
C ARG A 375 -16.65 30.35 -6.61
N ALA A 376 -16.16 30.96 -5.54
CA ALA A 376 -16.08 32.43 -5.52
C ALA A 376 -14.82 32.85 -6.32
N PHE A 377 -15.03 33.39 -7.53
CA PHE A 377 -14.09 34.08 -8.43
C PHE A 377 -13.11 33.25 -9.30
N ASP A 378 -13.50 33.01 -10.56
CA ASP A 378 -12.57 33.02 -11.71
C ASP A 378 -13.30 33.59 -12.95
N PRO A 379 -12.98 34.81 -13.42
CA PRO A 379 -13.70 35.49 -14.51
C PRO A 379 -13.30 35.05 -15.93
N PHE A 380 -12.52 33.97 -16.11
CA PHE A 380 -11.99 33.59 -17.44
C PHE A 380 -12.56 32.31 -18.05
N MET A 381 -13.86 32.05 -17.87
CA MET A 381 -14.57 30.98 -18.59
C MET A 381 -15.90 31.49 -19.18
N GLN A 382 -15.84 32.59 -19.92
CA GLN A 382 -16.77 32.81 -21.02
C GLN A 382 -16.00 32.85 -22.34
N ASP A 383 -16.57 32.17 -23.31
CA ASP A 383 -16.27 32.20 -24.74
C ASP A 383 -15.16 31.28 -25.28
N LYS A 384 -15.56 30.02 -25.48
CA LYS A 384 -15.12 29.24 -26.64
C LYS A 384 -16.34 28.62 -27.32
N SER A 385 -17.24 29.47 -27.82
CA SER A 385 -18.17 29.08 -28.87
C SER A 385 -18.16 30.15 -29.96
N LYS A 386 -17.02 30.27 -30.65
CA LYS A 386 -16.87 30.87 -31.99
C LYS A 386 -15.42 30.72 -32.44
N ARG A 387 -15.12 29.65 -33.17
CA ARG A 387 -14.29 29.61 -34.38
C ARG A 387 -14.21 28.20 -34.92
#